data_AF-A0A3M8TX20-F1
#
_entry.id   AF-A0A3M8TX20-F1
#
_cell.length_a   1.000
_cell.length_b   1.000
_cell.length_c   1.000
_cell.angle_alpha   90.00
_cell.angle_beta   90.00
_cell.angle_gamma   90.00
#
_symmetry.space_group_name_H-M   'P 1'
#
loop_
_entity.id
_entity.type
_entity.pdbx_description
1 polymer ?
#
loop_
_entity_poly.entity_id
_entity_poly.type
_entity_poly.pdbx_seq_one_letter_code
_entity_poly.pdbx_strand_id
1 'polypeptide(L)'
;MSTDRAVSLDPMDPDPVVDPAADPGRPGKPKPPRPGANGCFEIDTVRQEAGGGGAFYAAVSFGVPYVGDESAPGGDIDWDDLSDESGAVPVGACGISIDAGPGGPPGSTIFIDVITTSGTVHGITCNRTGSVITSCGTWVQRATPTPGDTLTP
;
A
#
# COMPACT_ATOMS: atom_id res chain seq x y z
N MET A 1 13.86 -51.22 34.20
CA MET A 1 14.49 -50.08 33.50
C MET A 1 13.95 -50.05 32.09
N SER A 2 13.09 -49.09 31.76
CA SER A 2 12.76 -48.73 30.38
C SER A 2 12.39 -47.25 30.40
N THR A 3 13.26 -46.44 29.82
CA THR A 3 13.17 -44.98 29.77
C THR A 3 12.20 -44.52 28.69
N ASP A 4 11.58 -43.37 28.98
CA ASP A 4 10.85 -42.47 28.11
C ASP A 4 11.35 -42.34 26.67
N ARG A 5 10.42 -42.06 25.75
CA ARG A 5 10.36 -40.75 25.07
C ARG A 5 9.07 -40.62 24.27
N ALA A 6 8.16 -39.80 24.78
CA ALA A 6 7.12 -39.18 23.97
C ALA A 6 7.80 -38.28 22.92
N VAL A 7 7.45 -38.48 21.65
CA VAL A 7 7.85 -37.59 20.56
C VAL A 7 6.92 -36.39 20.64
N SER A 8 7.39 -35.27 21.19
CA SER A 8 6.77 -33.96 20.98
C SER A 8 6.95 -33.64 19.49
N LEU A 9 5.84 -33.58 18.75
CA LEU A 9 5.81 -32.98 17.44
C LEU A 9 5.79 -31.46 17.67
N ASP A 10 6.96 -30.88 17.91
CA ASP A 10 7.11 -29.43 17.82
C ASP A 10 6.85 -29.03 16.36
N PRO A 11 6.00 -28.01 16.10
CA PRO A 11 5.78 -27.53 14.75
C PRO A 11 7.10 -27.00 14.19
N MET A 12 7.41 -27.38 12.95
CA MET A 12 8.60 -26.94 12.22
C MET A 12 8.74 -25.41 12.31
N ASP A 13 9.76 -24.94 13.03
CA ASP A 13 10.30 -23.60 12.82
C ASP A 13 10.74 -23.54 11.35
N PRO A 14 10.23 -22.62 10.53
CA PRO A 14 10.76 -22.44 9.18
C PRO A 14 12.19 -21.90 9.32
N ASP A 15 13.15 -22.63 8.73
CA ASP A 15 14.55 -22.24 8.66
C ASP A 15 14.70 -20.76 8.24
N PRO A 16 15.65 -20.01 8.82
CA PRO A 16 15.87 -18.63 8.42
C PRO A 16 16.33 -18.59 6.96
N VAL A 17 15.50 -18.00 6.09
CA VAL A 17 15.83 -17.73 4.70
C VAL A 17 16.98 -16.72 4.67
N VAL A 18 18.19 -17.20 4.36
CA VAL A 18 19.35 -16.37 4.09
C VAL A 18 19.17 -15.72 2.71
N ASP A 19 19.02 -14.40 2.67
CA ASP A 19 18.91 -13.64 1.42
C ASP A 19 20.32 -13.42 0.82
N PRO A 20 20.63 -13.86 -0.42
CA PRO A 20 21.98 -13.79 -0.99
C PRO A 20 22.49 -12.39 -1.37
N ALA A 21 21.73 -11.32 -1.12
CA ALA A 21 22.03 -9.98 -1.66
C ALA A 21 22.22 -8.87 -0.60
N ALA A 22 22.89 -9.18 0.52
CA ALA A 22 23.35 -8.13 1.44
C ALA A 22 24.54 -7.35 0.84
N ASP A 23 24.27 -6.14 0.34
CA ASP A 23 25.29 -5.16 -0.05
C ASP A 23 26.11 -4.73 1.20
N PRO A 24 27.47 -4.84 1.22
CA PRO A 24 28.25 -4.73 2.46
C PRO A 24 28.41 -3.31 3.04
N GLY A 25 27.78 -2.28 2.46
CA GLY A 25 28.25 -0.90 2.60
C GLY A 25 27.45 0.09 3.45
N ARG A 26 26.20 -0.20 3.84
CA ARG A 26 25.38 0.75 4.61
C ARG A 26 24.69 0.05 5.78
N PRO A 27 24.73 0.59 7.01
CA PRO A 27 23.76 0.23 8.03
C PRO A 27 22.39 0.75 7.55
N GLY A 28 21.68 -0.11 6.83
CA GLY A 28 20.27 0.14 6.50
C GLY A 28 19.48 0.24 7.80
N LYS A 29 18.54 1.18 7.87
CA LYS A 29 17.51 1.16 8.91
C LYS A 29 16.87 -0.24 8.91
N PRO A 30 16.47 -0.80 10.07
CA PRO A 30 15.82 -2.10 10.11
C PRO A 30 14.69 -2.14 9.07
N LYS A 31 14.77 -3.11 8.15
CA LYS A 31 13.71 -3.34 7.17
C LYS A 31 12.43 -3.63 7.98
N PRO A 32 11.31 -2.93 7.75
CA PRO A 32 10.08 -3.18 8.48
C PRO A 32 9.70 -4.66 8.35
N PRO A 33 9.07 -5.27 9.39
CA PRO A 33 8.67 -6.67 9.34
C PRO A 33 7.86 -6.96 8.09
N ARG A 34 8.01 -8.17 7.54
CA ARG A 34 7.13 -8.60 6.44
C ARG A 34 5.66 -8.52 6.90
N PRO A 35 4.77 -7.99 6.06
CA PRO A 35 3.35 -7.93 6.34
C PRO A 35 2.75 -9.32 6.64
N GLY A 36 2.24 -9.53 7.86
CA GLY A 36 1.56 -10.80 8.20
C GLY A 36 1.39 -11.20 9.67
N ALA A 37 1.14 -10.28 10.62
CA ALA A 37 0.78 -10.73 11.98
C ALA A 37 -0.45 -10.10 12.62
N ASN A 38 -0.87 -8.85 12.31
CA ASN A 38 -2.11 -8.25 12.85
C ASN A 38 -2.62 -7.04 12.01
N GLY A 39 -2.33 -7.03 10.70
CA GLY A 39 -2.57 -5.86 9.84
C GLY A 39 -3.34 -6.22 8.59
N CYS A 40 -4.16 -5.29 8.08
CA CYS A 40 -4.76 -5.43 6.76
C CYS A 40 -3.70 -5.23 5.68
N PHE A 41 -3.81 -6.03 4.60
CA PHE A 41 -2.95 -5.96 3.43
C PHE A 41 -3.80 -5.98 2.18
N GLU A 42 -3.65 -4.94 1.38
CA GLU A 42 -4.34 -4.79 0.09
C GLU A 42 -3.45 -4.01 -0.86
N ILE A 43 -3.59 -4.24 -2.14
CA ILE A 43 -2.93 -3.48 -3.20
C ILE A 43 -3.89 -3.31 -4.37
N ASP A 44 -3.91 -2.12 -4.93
CA ASP A 44 -4.60 -1.80 -6.17
C ASP A 44 -3.62 -1.11 -7.13
N THR A 45 -3.91 -1.15 -8.43
CA THR A 45 -2.97 -0.73 -9.47
C THR A 45 -3.68 -0.16 -10.69
N VAL A 46 -3.17 0.96 -11.20
CA VAL A 46 -3.56 1.51 -12.50
C VAL A 46 -2.35 1.55 -13.42
N ARG A 47 -2.43 0.84 -14.55
CA ARG A 47 -1.37 0.85 -15.57
C ARG A 47 -1.36 2.15 -16.35
N GLN A 48 -0.17 2.63 -16.68
CA GLN A 48 0.02 3.79 -17.50
C GLN A 48 0.04 3.38 -18.98
N GLU A 49 -1.15 3.22 -19.56
CA GLU A 49 -1.31 2.78 -20.97
C GLU A 49 -0.65 3.74 -22.00
N ALA A 50 -0.36 4.99 -21.62
CA ALA A 50 0.26 5.97 -22.50
C ALA A 50 1.81 5.96 -22.39
N GLY A 51 2.48 5.56 -23.48
CA GLY A 51 3.90 5.87 -23.71
C GLY A 51 4.94 4.86 -23.21
N GLY A 52 4.54 3.68 -22.77
CA GLY A 52 5.47 2.67 -22.23
C GLY A 52 5.91 2.92 -20.78
N GLY A 53 5.18 3.77 -20.05
CA GLY A 53 5.35 3.97 -18.61
C GLY A 53 4.95 2.72 -17.81
N GLY A 54 5.39 2.65 -16.56
CA GLY A 54 5.00 1.56 -15.65
C GLY A 54 3.57 1.70 -15.15
N ALA A 55 3.38 1.74 -13.83
CA ALA A 55 2.08 1.75 -13.20
C ALA A 55 2.09 2.63 -11.94
N PHE A 56 0.89 3.03 -11.50
CA PHE A 56 0.70 3.58 -10.16
C PHE A 56 0.09 2.51 -9.27
N TYR A 57 0.55 2.48 -8.04
CA TYR A 57 0.12 1.52 -7.04
C TYR A 57 -0.42 2.27 -5.83
N ALA A 58 -1.44 1.71 -5.21
CA ALA A 58 -1.80 2.07 -3.86
C ALA A 58 -1.84 0.79 -3.03
N ALA A 59 -1.29 0.83 -1.83
CA ALA A 59 -1.21 -0.33 -0.95
C ALA A 59 -1.60 0.03 0.47
N VAL A 60 -2.11 -0.94 1.20
CA VAL A 60 -2.24 -0.88 2.66
C VAL A 60 -1.30 -1.91 3.25
N SER A 61 -0.52 -1.49 4.24
CA SER A 61 0.33 -2.36 5.01
C SER A 61 0.23 -2.02 6.48
N PHE A 62 -0.19 -2.98 7.30
CA PHE A 62 -0.35 -2.81 8.75
C PHE A 62 -1.26 -1.64 9.15
N GLY A 63 -2.29 -1.38 8.36
CA GLY A 63 -3.23 -0.28 8.60
C GLY A 63 -2.75 1.10 8.14
N VAL A 64 -1.60 1.16 7.46
CA VAL A 64 -1.02 2.37 6.89
C VAL A 64 -1.19 2.36 5.36
N PRO A 65 -1.74 3.43 4.76
CA PRO A 65 -1.81 3.58 3.32
C PRO A 65 -0.49 4.08 2.72
N TYR A 66 -0.17 3.55 1.55
CA TYR A 66 1.00 3.90 0.73
C TYR A 66 0.55 4.16 -0.71
N VAL A 67 1.27 5.03 -1.42
CA VAL A 67 1.19 5.14 -2.87
C VAL A 67 2.56 4.87 -3.47
N GLY A 68 2.62 4.40 -4.70
CA GLY A 68 3.89 4.31 -5.40
C GLY A 68 3.78 4.45 -6.89
N ASP A 69 4.91 4.81 -7.51
CA ASP A 69 5.07 4.82 -8.95
C ASP A 69 6.17 3.86 -9.42
N GLU A 70 5.83 3.12 -10.46
CA GLU A 70 6.75 2.27 -11.20
C GLU A 70 7.15 2.99 -12.48
N SER A 71 8.45 3.26 -12.62
CA SER A 71 8.98 4.02 -13.76
C SER A 71 8.96 3.25 -15.09
N ALA A 72 8.99 1.91 -15.05
CA ALA A 72 8.95 1.04 -16.22
C ALA A 72 8.32 -0.33 -15.86
N PRO A 73 7.63 -1.02 -16.78
CA PRO A 73 6.96 -2.27 -16.48
C PRO A 73 7.89 -3.35 -15.90
N GLY A 74 7.53 -3.88 -14.72
CA GLY A 74 8.30 -4.86 -13.97
C GLY A 74 9.50 -4.27 -13.21
N GLY A 75 9.59 -2.95 -13.11
CA GLY A 75 10.64 -2.24 -12.41
C GLY A 75 10.40 -2.13 -10.90
N ASP A 76 11.35 -1.51 -10.21
CA ASP A 76 11.16 -1.16 -8.81
C ASP A 76 10.06 -0.09 -8.67
N ILE A 77 9.32 -0.17 -7.57
CA ILE A 77 8.27 0.77 -7.20
C ILE A 77 8.86 1.71 -6.16
N ASP A 78 8.82 3.01 -6.41
CA ASP A 78 9.09 4.02 -5.39
C ASP A 78 7.84 4.19 -4.54
N TRP A 79 7.95 3.95 -3.23
CA TRP A 79 6.81 3.96 -2.32
C TRP A 79 6.88 5.16 -1.39
N ASP A 80 5.74 5.84 -1.26
CA ASP A 80 5.54 6.94 -0.32
C ASP A 80 4.50 6.56 0.73
N ASP A 81 4.79 6.92 1.99
CA ASP A 81 3.91 6.67 3.13
C ASP A 81 2.92 7.82 3.24
N LEU A 82 1.62 7.54 3.21
CA LEU A 82 0.59 8.58 3.24
C LEU A 82 0.07 8.88 4.66
N SER A 83 0.66 8.30 5.70
CA SER A 83 0.21 8.50 7.09
C SER A 83 0.66 9.81 7.72
N ASP A 84 1.65 10.49 7.13
CA ASP A 84 2.10 11.81 7.58
C ASP A 84 1.45 12.97 6.81
N GLU A 85 0.64 12.65 5.80
CA GLU A 85 -0.15 13.64 5.08
C GLU A 85 -1.18 14.33 5.97
N SER A 86 -1.46 15.59 5.68
CA SER A 86 -2.37 16.40 6.49
C SER A 86 -3.83 15.93 6.42
N GLY A 87 -4.65 16.29 7.42
CA GLY A 87 -6.11 16.16 7.37
C GLY A 87 -6.67 14.98 8.16
N ALA A 88 -7.75 14.40 7.65
CA ALA A 88 -8.42 13.26 8.27
C ALA A 88 -7.72 11.94 7.90
N VAL A 89 -6.50 11.73 8.40
CA VAL A 89 -5.69 10.55 8.08
C VAL A 89 -6.44 9.27 8.47
N PRO A 90 -6.61 8.28 7.56
CA PRO A 90 -7.29 7.04 7.88
C PRO A 90 -6.46 6.19 8.85
N VAL A 91 -7.02 5.91 10.03
CA VAL A 91 -6.42 5.01 11.02
C VAL A 91 -7.02 3.61 10.86
N GLY A 92 -6.17 2.60 10.73
CA GLY A 92 -6.61 1.23 10.53
C GLY A 92 -7.19 1.02 9.13
N ALA A 93 -6.49 1.52 8.11
CA ALA A 93 -6.82 1.27 6.71
C ALA A 93 -6.92 -0.24 6.46
N CYS A 94 -7.93 -0.67 5.71
CA CYS A 94 -8.15 -2.08 5.43
C CYS A 94 -8.49 -2.43 3.99
N GLY A 95 -8.94 -1.45 3.20
CA GLY A 95 -9.04 -1.57 1.76
C GLY A 95 -8.65 -0.26 1.09
N ILE A 96 -8.23 -0.35 -0.17
CA ILE A 96 -7.68 0.78 -0.91
C ILE A 96 -7.99 0.64 -2.39
N SER A 97 -8.31 1.77 -3.02
CA SER A 97 -8.44 1.86 -4.46
C SER A 97 -7.64 3.02 -4.99
N ILE A 98 -7.09 2.85 -6.19
CA ILE A 98 -6.41 3.91 -6.93
C ILE A 98 -7.09 4.11 -8.28
N ASP A 99 -7.30 5.37 -8.64
CA ASP A 99 -7.70 5.77 -9.98
C ASP A 99 -6.76 6.88 -10.46
N ALA A 100 -6.46 6.88 -11.76
CA ALA A 100 -5.68 7.91 -12.39
C ALA A 100 -6.54 8.62 -13.43
N GLY A 101 -6.77 9.92 -13.23
CA GLY A 101 -7.38 10.76 -14.24
C GLY A 101 -6.58 10.72 -15.56
N PRO A 102 -7.19 11.11 -16.70
CA PRO A 102 -6.58 11.00 -18.01
C PRO A 102 -5.16 11.62 -18.00
N GLY A 103 -4.19 10.90 -18.58
CA GLY A 103 -2.81 11.36 -18.67
C GLY A 103 -2.75 12.72 -19.36
N GLY A 104 -2.26 13.74 -18.66
CA GLY A 104 -2.30 15.13 -19.11
C GLY A 104 -1.09 15.94 -18.64
N PRO A 105 -1.14 17.28 -18.80
CA PRO A 105 -0.08 18.19 -18.36
C PRO A 105 0.22 18.07 -16.85
N PRO A 106 1.30 18.69 -16.35
CA PRO A 106 1.58 18.78 -14.92
C PRO A 106 0.33 19.21 -14.13
N GLY A 107 0.01 18.47 -13.06
CA GLY A 107 -1.26 18.62 -12.33
C GLY A 107 -2.34 17.61 -12.73
N SER A 108 -2.00 16.61 -13.56
CA SER A 108 -2.82 15.40 -13.68
C SER A 108 -2.93 14.70 -12.34
N THR A 109 -4.10 14.12 -12.08
CA THR A 109 -4.51 13.75 -10.73
C THR A 109 -4.64 12.24 -10.55
N ILE A 110 -4.06 11.73 -9.47
CA ILE A 110 -4.33 10.39 -8.93
C ILE A 110 -5.31 10.56 -7.76
N PHE A 111 -6.32 9.73 -7.72
CA PHE A 111 -7.29 9.64 -6.64
C PHE A 111 -7.05 8.34 -5.89
N ILE A 112 -6.96 8.44 -4.57
CA ILE A 112 -6.79 7.29 -3.69
C ILE A 112 -7.91 7.34 -2.66
N ASP A 113 -8.66 6.25 -2.57
CA ASP A 113 -9.71 6.08 -1.56
C ASP A 113 -9.36 4.91 -0.66
N VAL A 114 -9.52 5.09 0.64
CA VAL A 114 -9.21 4.12 1.69
C VAL A 114 -10.44 3.88 2.54
N ILE A 115 -10.81 2.61 2.72
CA ILE A 115 -11.79 2.20 3.73
C ILE A 115 -11.05 1.67 4.96
N THR A 116 -11.48 2.08 6.14
CA THR A 116 -10.91 1.62 7.43
C THR A 116 -11.72 0.48 8.02
N THR A 117 -11.15 -0.24 8.99
CA THR A 117 -11.86 -1.30 9.73
C THR A 117 -13.08 -0.80 10.52
N SER A 118 -13.16 0.51 10.78
CA SER A 118 -14.33 1.14 11.40
C SER A 118 -15.45 1.46 10.40
N GLY A 119 -15.24 1.18 9.12
CA GLY A 119 -16.18 1.45 8.04
C GLY A 119 -16.19 2.90 7.55
N THR A 120 -15.22 3.74 7.96
CA THR A 120 -15.08 5.10 7.41
C THR A 120 -14.27 5.09 6.12
N VAL A 121 -14.66 5.94 5.17
CA VAL A 121 -13.97 6.12 3.88
C VAL A 121 -13.23 7.45 3.86
N HIS A 122 -11.99 7.46 3.39
CA HIS A 122 -11.14 8.64 3.30
C HIS A 122 -10.55 8.73 1.90
N GLY A 123 -10.51 9.93 1.35
CA GLY A 123 -9.92 10.19 0.04
C GLY A 123 -8.75 11.15 0.14
N ILE A 124 -7.73 10.92 -0.68
CA ILE A 124 -6.62 11.84 -0.93
C ILE A 124 -6.36 11.93 -2.42
N THR A 125 -5.83 13.08 -2.81
CA THR A 125 -5.54 13.43 -4.19
C THR A 125 -4.06 13.70 -4.33
N CYS A 126 -3.40 13.05 -5.28
CA CYS A 126 -1.99 13.26 -5.57
C CYS A 126 -1.77 13.86 -6.96
N ASN A 127 -0.82 14.77 -7.05
CA ASN A 127 -0.35 15.32 -8.31
C ASN A 127 0.71 14.40 -8.92
N ARG A 128 0.71 14.32 -10.24
CA ARG A 128 1.75 13.64 -11.01
C ARG A 128 2.22 14.46 -12.19
N THR A 129 3.43 14.14 -12.64
CA THR A 129 3.99 14.58 -13.92
C THR A 129 4.39 13.36 -14.72
N GLY A 130 3.60 13.03 -15.75
CA GLY A 130 3.76 11.79 -16.51
C GLY A 130 3.58 10.58 -15.61
N SER A 131 4.67 9.83 -15.39
CA SER A 131 4.72 8.59 -14.61
C SER A 131 5.15 8.74 -13.17
N VAL A 132 5.47 9.95 -12.72
CA VAL A 132 6.03 10.19 -11.39
C VAL A 132 5.03 10.94 -10.53
N ILE A 133 4.83 10.46 -9.29
CA ILE A 133 4.06 11.15 -8.26
C ILE A 133 4.94 12.26 -7.69
N THR A 134 4.40 13.48 -7.60
CA THR A 134 5.21 14.64 -7.16
C THR A 134 4.82 15.17 -5.80
N SER A 135 3.56 14.97 -5.39
CA SER A 135 3.04 15.44 -4.10
C SER A 135 1.63 14.91 -3.87
N CYS A 136 1.28 14.60 -2.62
CA CYS A 136 -0.10 14.35 -2.22
C CYS A 136 -0.71 15.55 -1.47
N GLY A 137 -2.04 15.57 -1.42
CA GLY A 137 -2.82 16.63 -0.82
C GLY A 137 -3.24 16.32 0.62
N THR A 138 -4.38 16.86 1.04
CA THR A 138 -4.94 16.64 2.37
C THR A 138 -5.97 15.52 2.33
N TRP A 139 -5.95 14.62 3.32
CA TRP A 139 -6.96 13.61 3.53
C TRP A 139 -8.33 14.21 3.89
N VAL A 140 -9.36 13.72 3.22
CA VAL A 140 -10.76 14.10 3.45
C VAL A 140 -11.59 12.86 3.77
N GLN A 141 -12.20 12.82 4.96
CA GLN A 141 -13.19 11.80 5.29
C GLN A 141 -14.46 12.01 4.45
N ARG A 142 -14.93 10.95 3.81
CA ARG A 142 -16.17 10.92 3.03
C ARG A 142 -17.30 10.25 3.83
N ALA A 143 -18.52 10.47 3.38
CA ALA A 143 -19.66 9.73 3.91
C ALA A 143 -19.51 8.24 3.57
N THR A 144 -19.60 7.38 4.57
CA THR A 144 -19.69 5.93 4.35
C THR A 144 -20.94 5.63 3.55
N PRO A 145 -20.88 4.82 2.48
CA PRO A 145 -22.09 4.37 1.78
C PRO A 145 -23.01 3.64 2.75
N THR A 146 -24.26 4.08 2.88
CA THR A 146 -25.25 3.32 3.66
C THR A 146 -25.77 2.19 2.78
N PRO A 147 -25.80 0.93 3.26
CA PRO A 147 -26.47 -0.14 2.52
C PRO A 147 -27.92 0.24 2.20
N GLY A 148 -28.25 0.32 0.90
CA GLY A 148 -29.57 0.75 0.42
C GLY A 148 -29.64 2.20 -0.09
N ASP A 149 -28.58 2.99 0.06
CA ASP A 149 -28.47 4.28 -0.61
C ASP A 149 -28.37 4.04 -2.12
N THR A 150 -29.39 4.45 -2.85
CA THR A 150 -29.34 4.48 -4.31
C THR A 150 -28.60 5.76 -4.68
N LEU A 151 -27.34 5.64 -5.12
CA LEU A 151 -26.65 6.76 -5.74
C LEU A 151 -27.37 7.06 -7.05
N THR A 152 -28.25 8.08 -7.04
CA THR A 152 -28.83 8.62 -8.28
C THR A 152 -27.65 9.11 -9.14
N PRO A 153 -27.54 8.68 -10.41
CA PRO A 153 -26.44 9.06 -11.28
C PRO A 153 -26.36 10.57 -11.54
#